data_AF-A0A2N6FTB8-F1
#
_entry.id   AF-A0A2N6FTB8-F1
#
_cell.length_a   1.000
_cell.length_b   1.000
_cell.length_c   1.000
_cell.angle_alpha   90.00
_cell.angle_beta   90.00
_cell.angle_gamma   90.00
#
_symmetry.space_group_name_H-M   'P 1'
#
loop_
_entity.id
_entity.type
_entity.pdbx_description
1 polymer ?
#
loop_
_entity_poly.entity_id
_entity_poly.type
_entity_poly.pdbx_seq_one_letter_code
_entity_poly.pdbx_strand_id
1 'polypeptide(L)'
;WLADSSPKNILNGSMFFDIRTLHGDATLEAALKEHIFVYLSKNASFLARTAKNVLRFRPPVGLFGRFKVEREGAFRGAMDIKKAGIFAITEGVKVLALEAGELDGGTRERIAFLTRKGVLGKDLSEDLAESFDFLVHLRLRGQVAAIDSGKSPSNYIYLGQLNHMEQGRLRLAFEAVSSFQEFLNQHFQLDFVR
;
A
#
# COMPACT_ATOMS: atom_id res chain seq x y z
N TRP A 1 -8.51 16.40 9.42
CA TRP A 1 -8.65 15.11 8.71
C TRP A 1 -9.03 13.97 9.65
N LEU A 2 -8.38 13.83 10.81
CA LEU A 2 -8.63 12.71 11.72
C LEU A 2 -10.03 12.70 12.37
N ALA A 3 -10.69 13.87 12.46
CA ALA A 3 -12.03 14.02 13.04
C ALA A 3 -13.18 13.56 12.12
N ASP A 4 -12.95 13.46 10.81
CA ASP A 4 -13.92 12.93 9.86
C ASP A 4 -13.21 11.96 8.91
N SER A 5 -13.51 10.67 9.06
CA SER A 5 -12.96 9.57 8.27
C SER A 5 -13.67 9.36 6.92
N SER A 6 -13.92 10.45 6.18
CA SER A 6 -14.27 10.37 4.76
C SER A 6 -13.08 9.84 3.94
N PRO A 7 -13.29 9.19 2.78
CA PRO A 7 -12.20 8.63 1.99
C PRO A 7 -11.09 9.63 1.63
N LYS A 8 -11.48 10.88 1.35
CA LYS A 8 -10.54 11.98 1.08
C LYS A 8 -9.68 12.31 2.30
N ASN A 9 -10.29 12.39 3.49
CA ASN A 9 -9.58 12.70 4.72
C ASN A 9 -8.68 11.55 5.19
N ILE A 10 -9.08 10.30 4.98
CA ILE A 10 -8.23 9.12 5.22
C ILE A 10 -6.95 9.22 4.39
N LEU A 11 -7.07 9.51 3.08
CA LEU A 11 -5.91 9.67 2.21
C LEU A 11 -5.03 10.85 2.63
N ASN A 12 -5.63 12.00 2.95
CA ASN A 12 -4.87 13.17 3.40
C ASN A 12 -4.13 12.90 4.73
N GLY A 13 -4.81 12.29 5.69
CA GLY A 13 -4.20 11.89 6.97
C GLY A 13 -3.07 10.90 6.75
N SER A 14 -3.28 9.90 5.89
CA SER A 14 -2.25 8.91 5.55
C SER A 14 -0.99 9.52 4.94
N MET A 15 -1.12 10.50 4.04
CA MET A 15 0.03 11.23 3.51
C MET A 15 0.73 12.04 4.61
N PHE A 16 -0.03 12.64 5.51
CA PHE A 16 0.52 13.40 6.64
C PHE A 16 1.24 12.53 7.67
N PHE A 17 0.91 11.24 7.77
CA PHE A 17 1.63 10.32 8.66
C PHE A 17 3.05 9.99 8.18
N ASP A 18 3.38 10.27 6.91
CA ASP A 18 4.73 10.11 6.36
C ASP A 18 5.58 11.40 6.49
N ILE A 19 5.18 12.34 7.36
CA ILE A 19 5.99 13.54 7.62
C ILE A 19 7.36 13.15 8.17
N ARG A 20 8.37 13.89 7.71
CA ARG A 20 9.74 13.78 8.19
C ARG A 20 10.49 15.09 8.05
N THR A 21 11.39 15.36 8.99
CA THR A 21 12.30 16.49 8.94
C THR A 21 13.39 16.20 7.93
N LEU A 22 13.42 16.97 6.84
CA LEU A 22 14.52 16.94 5.87
C LEU A 22 15.61 17.95 6.23
N HIS A 23 15.22 19.06 6.86
CA HIS A 23 16.09 20.13 7.30
C HIS A 23 15.40 20.93 8.42
N GLY A 24 16.19 21.53 9.32
CA GLY A 24 15.69 22.31 10.44
C GLY A 24 15.53 21.50 11.73
N ASP A 25 14.63 21.95 12.60
CA ASP A 25 14.43 21.39 13.93
C ASP A 25 13.53 20.14 13.92
N ALA A 26 14.12 18.98 14.19
CA ALA A 26 13.42 17.70 14.25
C ALA A 26 12.41 17.58 15.40
N THR A 27 12.48 18.45 16.41
CA THR A 27 11.53 18.43 17.54
C THR A 27 10.11 18.82 17.11
N LEU A 28 9.97 19.61 16.04
CA LEU A 28 8.66 19.99 15.49
C LEU A 28 7.93 18.78 14.89
N GLU A 29 8.65 17.94 14.16
CA GLU A 29 8.12 16.67 13.67
C GLU A 29 7.76 15.74 14.82
N ALA A 30 8.65 15.59 15.81
CA ALA A 30 8.42 14.73 16.96
C ALA A 30 7.14 15.14 17.72
N ALA A 31 6.95 16.44 17.97
CA ALA A 31 5.76 16.97 18.63
C ALA A 31 4.47 16.71 17.81
N LEU A 32 4.52 16.82 16.49
CA LEU A 32 3.39 16.49 15.62
C LEU A 32 3.07 15.00 15.64
N LYS A 33 4.09 14.14 15.60
CA LYS A 33 3.93 12.67 15.68
C LYS A 33 3.32 12.25 17.01
N GLU A 34 3.80 12.84 18.11
CA GLU A 34 3.21 12.61 19.44
C GLU A 34 1.72 13.03 19.48
N HIS A 35 1.39 14.19 18.93
CA HIS A 35 0.00 14.64 18.83
C HIS A 35 -0.88 13.66 18.04
N ILE A 36 -0.36 13.13 16.92
CA ILE A 36 -1.05 12.12 16.10
C ILE A 36 -1.31 10.85 16.92
N PHE A 37 -0.32 10.33 17.64
CA PHE A 37 -0.49 9.14 18.46
C PHE A 37 -1.52 9.34 19.57
N VAL A 38 -1.48 10.47 20.28
CA VAL A 38 -2.47 10.81 21.31
C VAL A 38 -3.88 10.91 20.73
N TYR A 39 -4.02 11.41 19.51
CA TYR A 39 -5.31 11.45 18.85
C TYR A 39 -5.80 10.06 18.45
N LEU A 40 -4.94 9.25 17.82
CA LEU A 40 -5.30 7.91 17.33
C LEU A 40 -5.61 6.94 18.47
N SER A 41 -4.93 7.04 19.61
CA SER A 41 -5.21 6.21 20.79
C SER A 41 -6.62 6.43 21.35
N LYS A 42 -7.20 7.62 21.13
CA LYS A 42 -8.58 7.97 21.50
C LYS A 42 -9.60 7.70 20.39
N ASN A 43 -9.14 7.38 19.17
CA ASN A 43 -9.98 7.28 17.97
C ASN A 43 -9.63 6.03 17.15
N ALA A 44 -9.64 4.85 17.77
CA ALA A 44 -9.31 3.57 17.13
C ALA A 44 -10.14 3.29 15.87
N SER A 45 -11.35 3.84 15.77
CA SER A 45 -12.21 3.72 14.58
C SER A 45 -11.59 4.31 13.31
N PHE A 46 -10.69 5.29 13.43
CA PHE A 46 -9.99 5.89 12.28
C PHE A 46 -9.08 4.85 11.60
N LEU A 47 -8.35 4.05 12.39
CA LEU A 47 -7.46 3.00 11.88
C LEU A 47 -8.27 1.91 11.18
N ALA A 48 -9.34 1.43 11.81
CA ALA A 48 -10.22 0.43 11.19
C ALA A 48 -10.84 0.91 9.87
N ARG A 49 -11.27 2.18 9.80
CA ARG A 49 -11.80 2.78 8.55
C ARG A 49 -10.72 2.98 7.48
N THR A 50 -9.49 3.27 7.90
CA THR A 50 -8.33 3.34 6.99
C THR A 50 -8.03 1.96 6.41
N ALA A 51 -7.97 0.91 7.25
CA ALA A 51 -7.82 -0.47 6.81
C ALA A 51 -8.97 -0.92 5.88
N LYS A 52 -10.22 -0.53 6.17
CA LYS A 52 -11.36 -0.78 5.28
C LYS A 52 -11.20 -0.11 3.92
N ASN A 53 -10.62 1.10 3.86
CA ASN A 53 -10.35 1.77 2.59
C ASN A 53 -9.28 1.04 1.74
N VAL A 54 -8.33 0.35 2.38
CA VAL A 54 -7.36 -0.53 1.70
C VAL A 54 -8.06 -1.65 0.93
N LEU A 55 -9.09 -2.28 1.52
CA LEU A 55 -9.82 -3.40 0.92
C LEU A 55 -10.59 -3.05 -0.35
N ARG A 56 -10.78 -1.76 -0.66
CA ARG A 56 -11.48 -1.30 -1.87
C ARG A 56 -10.67 -1.55 -3.15
N PHE A 57 -9.35 -1.70 -3.02
CA PHE A 57 -8.44 -1.89 -4.14
C PHE A 57 -7.96 -3.33 -4.18
N ARG A 58 -8.83 -4.22 -4.69
CA ARG A 58 -8.50 -5.64 -4.81
C ARG A 58 -7.52 -5.88 -5.95
N PRO A 59 -6.54 -6.78 -5.79
CA PRO A 59 -5.66 -7.17 -6.88
C PRO A 59 -6.44 -7.66 -8.11
N PRO A 60 -6.02 -7.28 -9.32
CA PRO A 60 -6.74 -7.59 -10.56
C PRO A 60 -6.48 -9.03 -11.01
N VAL A 61 -6.58 -10.02 -10.13
CA VAL A 61 -6.47 -11.43 -10.48
C VAL A 61 -7.89 -12.00 -10.62
N GLY A 62 -8.21 -12.49 -11.80
CA GLY A 62 -9.44 -13.22 -12.09
C GLY A 62 -9.30 -14.72 -11.83
N LEU A 63 -10.39 -15.45 -12.08
CA LEU A 63 -10.39 -16.92 -12.03
C LEU A 63 -9.27 -17.49 -12.93
N PHE A 64 -8.65 -18.59 -12.47
CA PHE A 64 -7.54 -19.25 -13.15
C PHE A 64 -6.28 -18.38 -13.32
N GLY A 65 -6.09 -17.37 -12.46
CA GLY A 65 -4.86 -16.56 -12.46
C GLY A 65 -4.71 -15.62 -13.65
N ARG A 66 -5.80 -15.28 -14.34
CA ARG A 66 -5.80 -14.31 -15.44
C ARG A 66 -5.87 -12.90 -14.89
N PHE A 67 -4.97 -12.04 -15.33
CA PHE A 67 -4.98 -10.63 -14.93
C PHE A 67 -6.13 -9.86 -15.60
N LYS A 68 -6.78 -8.98 -14.84
CA LYS A 68 -7.73 -7.99 -15.35
C LYS A 68 -6.95 -6.76 -15.80
N VAL A 69 -7.21 -6.31 -17.02
CA VAL A 69 -6.62 -5.13 -17.64
C VAL A 69 -7.71 -4.23 -18.19
N GLU A 70 -7.37 -2.98 -18.43
CA GLU A 70 -8.23 -2.04 -19.13
C GLU A 70 -8.62 -2.61 -20.49
N ARG A 71 -9.93 -2.62 -20.79
CA ARG A 71 -10.45 -3.17 -22.05
C ARG A 71 -10.49 -2.16 -23.17
N GLU A 72 -10.53 -0.87 -22.83
CA GLU A 72 -10.76 0.24 -23.74
C GLU A 72 -9.92 1.46 -23.32
N GLY A 73 -9.90 2.49 -24.18
CA GLY A 73 -9.19 3.73 -23.93
C GLY A 73 -7.67 3.63 -24.11
N ALA A 74 -6.97 4.70 -23.70
CA ALA A 74 -5.54 4.89 -23.93
C ALA A 74 -4.63 3.85 -23.24
N PHE A 75 -5.16 3.11 -22.26
CA PHE A 75 -4.42 2.11 -21.49
C PHE A 75 -4.88 0.67 -21.76
N ARG A 76 -5.59 0.40 -22.87
CA ARG A 76 -6.05 -0.95 -23.23
C ARG A 76 -4.91 -1.97 -23.14
N GLY A 77 -5.15 -3.07 -22.43
CA GLY A 77 -4.15 -4.12 -22.20
C GLY A 77 -3.15 -3.83 -21.06
N ALA A 78 -3.32 -2.71 -20.35
CA ALA A 78 -2.53 -2.35 -19.18
C ALA A 78 -3.36 -2.42 -17.89
N MET A 79 -2.67 -2.33 -16.76
CA MET A 79 -3.27 -2.21 -15.42
C MET A 79 -2.57 -1.10 -14.63
N ASP A 80 -3.32 -0.36 -13.82
CA ASP A 80 -2.75 0.59 -12.86
C ASP A 80 -2.11 -0.19 -11.70
N ILE A 81 -0.79 -0.36 -11.74
CA ILE A 81 -0.04 -1.17 -10.78
C ILE A 81 -0.09 -0.59 -9.35
N LYS A 82 -0.30 0.73 -9.25
CA LYS A 82 -0.44 1.40 -7.95
C LYS A 82 -1.72 0.96 -7.27
N LYS A 83 -2.83 0.99 -7.99
CA LYS A 83 -4.14 0.51 -7.49
C LYS A 83 -4.18 -1.01 -7.35
N ALA A 84 -3.47 -1.73 -8.22
CA ALA A 84 -3.49 -3.18 -8.24
C ALA A 84 -2.82 -3.85 -7.03
N GLY A 85 -1.84 -3.20 -6.40
CA GLY A 85 -1.17 -3.81 -5.25
C GLY A 85 -0.37 -2.86 -4.37
N ILE A 86 0.37 -1.91 -4.97
CA ILE A 86 1.27 -1.03 -4.19
C ILE A 86 0.49 -0.29 -3.11
N PHE A 87 -0.65 0.29 -3.45
CA PHE A 87 -1.49 1.02 -2.50
C PHE A 87 -1.91 0.14 -1.31
N ALA A 88 -2.29 -1.11 -1.57
CA ALA A 88 -2.73 -2.01 -0.52
C ALA A 88 -1.60 -2.35 0.45
N ILE A 89 -0.38 -2.59 -0.06
CA ILE A 89 0.79 -2.84 0.78
C ILE A 89 1.17 -1.59 1.56
N THR A 90 1.34 -0.44 0.89
CA THR A 90 1.85 0.78 1.55
C THR A 90 0.91 1.26 2.65
N GLU A 91 -0.39 1.29 2.38
CA GLU A 91 -1.39 1.82 3.31
C GLU A 91 -1.77 0.80 4.38
N GLY A 92 -1.83 -0.49 4.02
CA GLY A 92 -2.09 -1.57 4.97
C GLY A 92 -0.95 -1.74 5.98
N VAL A 93 0.30 -1.70 5.53
CA VAL A 93 1.46 -1.76 6.42
C VAL A 93 1.49 -0.53 7.32
N LYS A 94 1.20 0.66 6.76
CA LYS A 94 1.16 1.91 7.53
C LYS A 94 0.10 1.87 8.63
N VAL A 95 -1.11 1.40 8.35
CA VAL A 95 -2.17 1.36 9.37
C VAL A 95 -1.82 0.40 10.53
N LEU A 96 -1.17 -0.73 10.24
CA LEU A 96 -0.65 -1.64 11.26
C LEU A 96 0.50 -1.01 12.06
N ALA A 97 1.44 -0.34 11.38
CA ALA A 97 2.55 0.34 12.04
C ALA A 97 2.04 1.43 13.01
N LEU A 98 1.05 2.22 12.57
CA LEU A 98 0.39 3.23 13.40
C LEU A 98 -0.26 2.64 14.64
N GLU A 99 -1.00 1.53 14.47
CA GLU A 99 -1.61 0.81 15.59
C GLU A 99 -0.56 0.29 16.58
N ALA A 100 0.57 -0.19 16.07
CA ALA A 100 1.70 -0.68 16.86
C ALA A 100 2.62 0.43 17.40
N GLY A 101 2.27 1.71 17.22
CA GLY A 101 2.98 2.86 17.77
C GLY A 101 4.21 3.29 16.99
N GLU A 102 4.25 3.05 15.67
CA GLU A 102 5.35 3.42 14.77
C GLU A 102 4.86 4.38 13.67
N LEU A 103 5.61 5.47 13.48
CA LEU A 103 5.34 6.51 12.47
C LEU A 103 6.54 6.71 11.52
N ASP A 104 7.71 6.17 11.86
CA ASP A 104 8.92 6.33 11.09
C ASP A 104 9.08 5.29 9.97
N GLY A 105 10.03 5.57 9.08
CA GLY A 105 10.45 4.65 8.03
C GLY A 105 9.52 4.58 6.82
N GLY A 106 10.00 3.92 5.78
CA GLY A 106 9.21 3.56 4.61
C GLY A 106 8.50 2.22 4.82
N THR A 107 7.88 1.73 3.75
CA THR A 107 7.11 0.48 3.78
C THR A 107 7.94 -0.72 4.19
N ARG A 108 9.20 -0.83 3.72
CA ARG A 108 10.10 -1.94 4.10
C ARG A 108 10.45 -1.90 5.59
N GLU A 109 10.80 -0.72 6.09
CA GLU A 109 11.17 -0.53 7.49
C GLU A 109 10.00 -0.87 8.41
N ARG A 110 8.78 -0.47 8.02
CA ARG A 110 7.54 -0.79 8.74
C ARG A 110 7.18 -2.27 8.69
N ILE A 111 7.36 -2.95 7.55
CA ILE A 111 7.20 -4.41 7.48
C ILE A 111 8.16 -5.06 8.49
N ALA A 112 9.44 -4.72 8.45
CA ALA A 112 10.43 -5.30 9.35
C ALA A 112 10.14 -5.00 10.83
N PHE A 113 9.66 -3.79 11.14
CA PHE A 113 9.19 -3.44 12.48
C PHE A 113 8.02 -4.34 12.93
N LEU A 114 7.00 -4.49 12.10
CA LEU A 114 5.83 -5.31 12.39
C LEU A 114 6.17 -6.80 12.55
N THR A 115 7.12 -7.31 11.77
CA THR A 115 7.64 -8.67 11.93
C THR A 115 8.32 -8.84 13.28
N ARG A 116 9.20 -7.90 13.68
CA ARG A 116 9.88 -7.95 14.99
C ARG A 116 8.90 -7.85 16.16
N LYS A 117 7.78 -7.13 15.98
CA LYS A 117 6.70 -7.03 16.97
C LYS A 117 5.77 -8.25 16.99
N GLY A 118 5.93 -9.20 16.06
CA GLY A 118 5.05 -10.37 15.94
C GLY A 118 3.65 -10.05 15.41
N VAL A 119 3.41 -8.84 14.87
CA VAL A 119 2.13 -8.45 14.27
C VAL A 119 1.96 -9.14 12.91
N LEU A 120 3.03 -9.18 12.12
CA LEU A 120 3.08 -9.93 10.88
C LEU A 120 3.90 -11.20 11.07
N GLY A 121 3.36 -12.32 10.59
CA GLY A 121 4.11 -13.57 10.46
C GLY A 121 5.30 -13.41 9.50
N LYS A 122 6.36 -14.19 9.71
CA LYS A 122 7.60 -14.11 8.92
C LYS A 122 7.34 -14.28 7.42
N ASP A 123 6.65 -15.35 7.04
CA ASP A 123 6.40 -15.67 5.63
C ASP A 123 5.61 -14.57 4.92
N LEU A 124 4.51 -14.10 5.52
CA LEU A 124 3.72 -12.98 4.98
C LEU A 124 4.55 -11.69 4.88
N SER A 125 5.45 -11.45 5.83
CA SER A 125 6.33 -10.26 5.81
C SER A 125 7.33 -10.31 4.65
N GLU A 126 7.94 -11.47 4.42
CA GLU A 126 8.89 -11.70 3.32
C GLU A 126 8.19 -11.56 1.96
N ASP A 127 7.02 -12.21 1.82
CA ASP A 127 6.19 -12.11 0.61
C ASP A 127 5.77 -10.67 0.32
N LEU A 128 5.35 -9.91 1.35
CA LEU A 128 4.97 -8.51 1.20
C LEU A 128 6.12 -7.62 0.78
N ALA A 129 7.30 -7.80 1.37
CA ALA A 129 8.48 -7.02 1.02
C ALA A 129 8.88 -7.25 -0.45
N GLU A 130 9.02 -8.52 -0.85
CA GLU A 130 9.38 -8.88 -2.22
C GLU A 130 8.32 -8.44 -3.24
N SER A 131 7.04 -8.56 -2.88
CA SER A 131 5.92 -8.08 -3.70
C SER A 131 5.98 -6.57 -3.88
N PHE A 132 6.19 -5.82 -2.80
CA PHE A 132 6.31 -4.37 -2.84
C PHE A 132 7.42 -3.93 -3.79
N ASP A 133 8.61 -4.52 -3.65
CA ASP A 133 9.76 -4.21 -4.48
C ASP A 133 9.53 -4.51 -5.95
N PHE A 134 8.97 -5.68 -6.25
CA PHE A 134 8.69 -6.07 -7.61
C PHE A 134 7.67 -5.15 -8.27
N LEU A 135 6.57 -4.84 -7.58
CA LEU A 135 5.53 -3.94 -8.10
C LEU A 135 6.06 -2.51 -8.31
N VAL A 136 6.86 -2.00 -7.37
CA VAL A 136 7.53 -0.70 -7.51
C VAL A 136 8.54 -0.70 -8.65
N HIS A 137 9.31 -1.78 -8.81
CA HIS A 137 10.24 -1.94 -9.93
C HIS A 137 9.51 -1.88 -11.28
N LEU A 138 8.42 -2.63 -11.45
CA LEU A 138 7.62 -2.60 -12.68
C LEU A 138 7.08 -1.19 -12.97
N ARG A 139 6.60 -0.49 -11.94
CA ARG A 139 6.14 0.90 -12.05
C ARG A 139 7.26 1.82 -12.53
N LEU A 140 8.42 1.78 -11.86
CA LEU A 140 9.56 2.63 -12.18
C LEU A 140 10.08 2.36 -13.60
N ARG A 141 10.20 1.08 -13.98
CA ARG A 141 10.62 0.69 -15.33
C ARG A 141 9.70 1.27 -16.40
N GLY A 142 8.39 1.19 -16.20
CA GLY A 142 7.41 1.79 -17.11
C GLY A 142 7.49 3.32 -17.17
N GLN A 143 7.74 3.98 -16.03
CA GLN A 143 7.87 5.44 -15.95
C GLN A 143 9.15 5.94 -16.64
N VAL A 144 10.29 5.26 -16.43
CA VAL A 144 11.55 5.57 -17.11
C VAL A 144 11.39 5.42 -18.62
N ALA A 145 10.85 4.30 -19.10
CA ALA A 145 10.61 4.10 -20.53
C ALA A 145 9.66 5.15 -21.15
N ALA A 146 8.67 5.62 -20.39
CA ALA A 146 7.81 6.71 -20.84
C ALA A 146 8.60 8.01 -21.01
N ILE A 147 9.41 8.38 -20.02
CA ILE A 147 10.25 9.58 -20.05
C ILE A 147 11.25 9.52 -21.21
N ASP A 148 11.95 8.40 -21.38
CA ASP A 148 12.93 8.20 -22.46
C ASP A 148 12.30 8.31 -23.86
N SER A 149 11.00 8.03 -23.96
CA SER A 149 10.22 8.16 -25.21
C SER A 149 9.46 9.49 -25.33
N GLY A 150 9.72 10.47 -24.45
CA GLY A 150 9.07 11.79 -24.47
C GLY A 150 7.60 11.77 -24.05
N LYS A 151 7.14 10.72 -23.37
CA LYS A 151 5.76 10.55 -22.88
C LYS A 151 5.65 10.84 -21.40
N SER A 152 4.46 11.25 -20.96
CA SER A 152 4.17 11.43 -19.54
C SER A 152 4.20 10.08 -18.79
N PRO A 153 4.90 9.97 -17.66
CA PRO A 153 4.89 8.77 -16.84
C PRO A 153 3.49 8.50 -16.26
N SER A 154 3.14 7.23 -16.11
CA SER A 154 1.86 6.80 -15.51
C SER A 154 2.08 5.66 -14.52
N ASN A 155 1.01 5.14 -13.91
CA ASN A 155 1.08 3.90 -13.11
C ASN A 155 0.72 2.65 -13.94
N TYR A 156 0.44 2.80 -15.23
CA TYR A 156 -0.01 1.68 -16.05
C TYR A 156 1.18 0.85 -16.53
N ILE A 157 1.09 -0.47 -16.33
CA ILE A 157 2.01 -1.46 -16.89
C ILE A 157 1.27 -2.32 -17.91
N TYR A 158 1.88 -2.57 -19.07
CA TYR A 158 1.29 -3.39 -20.12
C TYR A 158 1.68 -4.86 -19.93
N LEU A 159 0.69 -5.75 -19.83
CA LEU A 159 0.97 -7.19 -19.67
C LEU A 159 1.76 -7.77 -20.85
N GLY A 160 1.53 -7.28 -22.06
CA GLY A 160 2.25 -7.71 -23.25
C GLY A 160 3.75 -7.35 -23.25
N GLN A 161 4.19 -6.49 -22.32
CA GLN A 161 5.61 -6.16 -22.13
C GLN A 161 6.28 -7.02 -21.05
N LEU A 162 5.53 -7.89 -20.36
CA LEU A 162 6.05 -8.78 -19.34
C LEU A 162 6.28 -10.17 -19.94
N ASN A 163 7.46 -10.73 -19.70
CA ASN A 163 7.73 -12.12 -20.06
C ASN A 163 6.99 -13.10 -19.12
N HIS A 164 7.00 -14.39 -19.45
CA HIS A 164 6.31 -15.42 -18.66
C HIS A 164 6.73 -15.49 -17.20
N MET A 165 8.03 -15.28 -16.90
CA MET A 165 8.54 -15.31 -15.52
C MET A 165 8.06 -14.10 -14.72
N GLU A 166 8.06 -12.92 -15.34
CA GLU A 166 7.54 -11.69 -14.72
C GLU A 166 6.04 -11.77 -14.48
N GLN A 167 5.28 -12.36 -15.40
CA GLN A 167 3.86 -12.63 -15.20
C GLN A 167 3.62 -13.62 -14.05
N GLY A 168 4.49 -14.64 -13.90
CA GLY A 168 4.47 -15.55 -12.75
C GLY A 168 4.72 -14.81 -11.43
N ARG A 169 5.78 -13.99 -11.36
CA ARG A 169 6.10 -13.18 -10.17
C ARG A 169 5.02 -12.15 -9.85
N LEU A 170 4.39 -11.57 -10.87
CA LEU A 170 3.26 -10.64 -10.69
C LEU A 170 2.04 -11.33 -10.07
N ARG A 171 1.79 -12.60 -10.46
CA ARG A 171 0.71 -13.39 -9.86
C ARG A 171 0.98 -13.64 -8.37
N LEU A 172 2.18 -14.13 -8.03
CA LEU A 172 2.57 -14.35 -6.64
C LEU A 172 2.47 -13.06 -5.82
N ALA A 173 2.89 -11.93 -6.39
CA ALA A 173 2.78 -10.64 -5.71
C ALA A 173 1.33 -10.25 -5.41
N PHE A 174 0.39 -10.53 -6.32
CA PHE A 174 -1.03 -10.27 -6.09
C PHE A 174 -1.69 -11.27 -5.14
N GLU A 175 -1.21 -12.51 -5.10
CA GLU A 175 -1.63 -13.49 -4.09
C GLU A 175 -1.21 -13.02 -2.69
N ALA A 176 0.03 -12.58 -2.51
CA ALA A 176 0.51 -11.99 -1.25
C ALA A 176 -0.30 -10.76 -0.82
N VAL A 177 -0.64 -9.86 -1.76
CA VAL A 177 -1.53 -8.72 -1.47
C VAL A 177 -2.92 -9.19 -1.04
N SER A 178 -3.45 -10.25 -1.64
CA SER A 178 -4.78 -10.78 -1.29
C SER A 178 -4.76 -11.37 0.12
N SER A 179 -3.76 -12.20 0.45
CA SER A 179 -3.56 -12.74 1.79
C SER A 179 -3.37 -11.63 2.83
N PHE A 180 -2.69 -10.54 2.47
CA PHE A 180 -2.54 -9.40 3.36
C PHE A 180 -3.85 -8.64 3.59
N GLN A 181 -4.67 -8.47 2.54
CA GLN A 181 -6.01 -7.89 2.69
C GLN A 181 -6.92 -8.75 3.55
N GLU A 182 -6.83 -10.07 3.45
CA GLU A 182 -7.52 -11.02 4.34
C GLU A 182 -7.05 -10.90 5.79
N PHE A 183 -5.74 -10.80 6.01
CA PHE A 183 -5.16 -10.55 7.32
C PHE A 183 -5.71 -9.24 7.92
N LEU A 184 -5.70 -8.13 7.17
CA LEU A 184 -6.25 -6.85 7.63
C LEU A 184 -7.75 -6.95 7.98
N ASN A 185 -8.52 -7.70 7.18
CA ASN A 185 -9.94 -7.92 7.44
C ASN A 185 -10.17 -8.60 8.78
N GLN A 186 -9.41 -9.65 9.07
CA GLN A 186 -9.50 -10.40 10.33
C GLN A 186 -8.99 -9.56 11.51
N HIS A 187 -7.81 -8.96 11.37
CA HIS A 187 -7.14 -8.19 12.41
C HIS A 187 -8.00 -7.01 12.91
N PHE A 188 -8.57 -6.24 12.00
CA PHE A 188 -9.42 -5.09 12.34
C PHE A 188 -10.93 -5.40 12.38
N GLN A 189 -11.33 -6.67 12.19
CA GLN A 189 -12.73 -7.11 12.16
C GLN A 189 -13.61 -6.28 11.20
N LEU A 190 -13.10 -6.06 9.98
CA LEU A 190 -13.63 -5.04 9.06
C LEU A 190 -15.03 -5.33 8.53
N ASP A 191 -15.50 -6.58 8.62
CA ASP A 191 -16.87 -6.97 8.29
C ASP A 191 -17.93 -6.29 9.19
N PHE A 192 -17.54 -5.85 10.40
CA PHE A 192 -18.42 -5.16 11.34
C PHE A 192 -18.27 -3.64 11.34
N VAL A 193 -17.26 -3.11 10.65
CA VAL A 193 -17.05 -1.68 10.50
C VAL A 193 -18.06 -1.15 9.49
N ARG A 194 -18.88 -0.16 9.85
CA ARG A 194 -19.85 0.46 8.94
C ARG A 194 -19.17 1.45 7.99
#